data_AF-A0A7Y5LPT4-F1
#
_entry.id   AF-A0A7Y5LPT4-F1
#
_cell.length_a   1.000
_cell.length_b   1.000
_cell.length_c   1.000
_cell.angle_alpha   90.00
_cell.angle_beta   90.00
_cell.angle_gamma   90.00
#
_symmetry.space_group_name_H-M   'P 1'
#
loop_
_entity.id
_entity.type
_entity.pdbx_description
1 polymer ?
#
loop_
_entity_poly.entity_id
_entity_poly.type
_entity_poly.pdbx_seq_one_letter_code
_entity_poly.pdbx_strand_id
1 'polypeptide(L)'
;MNISKKFSYFMPVLSLVFLVVGCDSNDSEPESDTHENNNEIIDLSWSAVANDYEPGALLSIWSNGGDDVWTVGGEAGKPLVLHYDGTTWEKMDPGVGQQLWWVHGFKNGPVFVVGDGGAIARYVNGTWEIMNDVSLPGTTLYGVWGSAPDDVWAVGGVFKTPVGGAEPEGDVVIHYDGQSWKRVSVPYLESKPASAAKNLFKVWGVSSKDVFIVGDSGLALHYDGSSWRKEDTGVTGVPLFTVSGRSADDVYAIGGFSGPVLVHWDGNVWTELEVPDEAPQIMQGIWTAPNHSVYISGHSGFTARLDKNGTWELGPQFTEYGLHAVWGDGAGGLWAAGGDIATFQTDYTGIVAIAGRTVPPVP
;
A
#
# COMPACT_ATOMS: atom_id res chain seq x y z
N MET A 1 -9.00 -71.02 -23.89
CA MET A 1 -10.17 -70.14 -23.74
C MET A 1 -9.63 -68.72 -23.63
N ASN A 2 -9.99 -67.88 -24.62
CA ASN A 2 -9.71 -66.45 -24.82
C ASN A 2 -8.24 -65.99 -24.95
N ILE A 3 -7.70 -65.88 -26.18
CA ILE A 3 -7.82 -64.80 -27.21
C ILE A 3 -6.80 -63.67 -26.89
N SER A 4 -5.59 -63.71 -27.49
CA SER A 4 -5.16 -63.04 -28.75
C SER A 4 -4.60 -61.63 -28.47
N LYS A 5 -3.52 -61.07 -29.04
CA LYS A 5 -2.58 -61.31 -30.17
C LYS A 5 -1.37 -60.36 -29.90
N LYS A 6 -0.10 -60.79 -29.97
CA LYS A 6 0.89 -60.63 -31.08
C LYS A 6 0.97 -59.20 -31.67
N PHE A 7 2.10 -58.50 -31.88
CA PHE A 7 3.44 -58.79 -32.47
C PHE A 7 4.44 -57.70 -31.96
N SER A 8 5.71 -57.97 -31.59
CA SER A 8 6.95 -58.03 -32.43
C SER A 8 7.34 -56.68 -33.09
N TYR A 9 8.56 -56.10 -33.06
CA TYR A 9 9.94 -56.63 -33.11
C TYR A 9 10.98 -55.52 -32.80
N PHE A 10 12.17 -55.94 -32.32
CA PHE A 10 13.54 -55.46 -32.60
C PHE A 10 13.92 -53.96 -32.77
N MET A 11 14.85 -53.55 -31.88
CA MET A 11 15.87 -52.48 -31.95
C MET A 11 16.82 -52.61 -33.17
N PRO A 12 17.65 -51.61 -33.59
CA PRO A 12 18.65 -50.97 -32.70
C PRO A 12 19.17 -49.52 -33.02
N VAL A 13 19.93 -49.00 -32.04
CA VAL A 13 20.93 -47.89 -32.02
C VAL A 13 20.51 -46.48 -32.48
N LEU A 14 20.49 -45.53 -31.52
CA LEU A 14 20.93 -44.16 -31.78
C LEU A 14 21.57 -43.54 -30.52
N SER A 15 22.61 -42.75 -30.78
CA SER A 15 23.63 -42.23 -29.89
C SER A 15 23.13 -41.47 -28.65
N LEU A 16 23.85 -41.66 -27.53
CA LEU A 16 23.81 -40.78 -26.37
C LEU A 16 24.38 -39.40 -26.79
N VAL A 17 23.53 -38.39 -26.88
CA VAL A 17 23.94 -36.99 -26.86
C VAL A 17 23.66 -36.48 -25.46
N PHE A 18 24.71 -36.19 -24.69
CA PHE A 18 24.58 -35.39 -23.48
C PHE A 18 24.22 -33.96 -23.89
N LEU A 19 22.95 -33.61 -23.76
CA LEU A 19 22.54 -32.21 -23.70
C LEU A 19 22.58 -31.80 -22.23
N VAL A 20 23.67 -31.14 -21.86
CA VAL A 20 23.71 -30.30 -20.66
C VAL A 20 22.77 -29.14 -20.96
N VAL A 21 21.53 -29.23 -20.52
CA VAL A 21 20.69 -28.04 -20.35
C VAL A 21 21.23 -27.38 -19.09
N GLY A 22 22.07 -26.36 -19.27
CA GLY A 22 22.34 -25.41 -18.22
C GLY A 22 21.01 -24.76 -17.84
N CYS A 23 20.59 -24.96 -16.60
CA CYS A 23 19.70 -24.01 -15.95
C CYS A 23 20.49 -22.70 -15.88
N ASP A 24 20.23 -21.78 -16.80
CA ASP A 24 20.42 -20.36 -16.51
C ASP A 24 19.37 -20.02 -15.46
N SER A 25 19.72 -20.18 -14.18
CA SER A 25 19.09 -19.45 -13.09
C SER A 25 19.53 -18.00 -13.21
N ASN A 26 18.97 -17.30 -14.20
CA ASN A 26 18.82 -15.86 -14.10
C ASN A 26 17.58 -15.61 -13.22
N ASP A 27 17.68 -16.01 -11.96
CA ASP A 27 16.92 -15.37 -10.90
C ASP A 27 17.59 -14.01 -10.71
N SER A 28 17.26 -13.05 -11.56
CA SER A 28 17.50 -11.65 -11.23
C SER A 28 16.72 -11.38 -9.96
N GLU A 29 17.43 -11.04 -8.88
CA GLU A 29 16.81 -10.49 -7.68
C GLU A 29 15.81 -9.41 -8.12
N PRO A 30 14.52 -9.51 -7.73
CA PRO A 30 13.59 -8.42 -7.99
C PRO A 30 14.15 -7.17 -7.30
N GLU A 31 13.99 -6.00 -7.94
CA GLU A 31 14.30 -4.70 -7.35
C GLU A 31 13.44 -4.55 -6.08
N SER A 32 13.97 -5.04 -4.96
CA SER A 32 13.50 -4.65 -3.63
C SER A 32 13.70 -3.15 -3.51
N ASP A 33 12.96 -2.53 -2.58
CA ASP A 33 12.81 -1.09 -2.31
C ASP A 33 14.14 -0.36 -1.95
N THR A 34 15.26 -0.73 -2.55
CA THR A 34 16.58 -0.13 -2.39
C THR A 34 16.61 1.20 -3.12
N HIS A 35 15.96 2.19 -2.51
CA HIS A 35 16.37 3.57 -2.63
C HIS A 35 17.83 3.65 -2.11
N GLU A 36 18.81 3.42 -2.99
CA GLU A 36 20.26 3.45 -2.67
C GLU A 36 20.79 4.84 -2.24
N ASN A 37 19.91 5.80 -1.95
CA ASN A 37 20.28 7.11 -1.42
C ASN A 37 20.01 7.19 0.08
N ASN A 38 21.09 7.04 0.86
CA ASN A 38 21.12 7.04 2.33
C ASN A 38 20.86 8.40 3.00
N ASN A 39 20.22 9.36 2.34
CA ASN A 39 20.00 10.68 2.92
C ASN A 39 18.83 10.62 3.91
N GLU A 40 19.17 10.48 5.18
CA GLU A 40 18.23 10.51 6.30
C GLU A 40 17.56 11.89 6.41
N ILE A 41 16.23 11.92 6.51
CA ILE A 41 15.48 13.15 6.71
C ILE A 41 15.48 13.48 8.20
N ILE A 42 16.23 14.51 8.58
CA ILE A 42 16.36 14.94 9.98
C ILE A 42 15.61 16.25 10.27
N ASP A 43 15.19 16.97 9.22
CA ASP A 43 14.46 18.23 9.33
C ASP A 43 12.98 18.03 8.95
N LEU A 44 12.10 18.20 9.92
CA LEU A 44 10.64 18.12 9.76
C LEU A 44 10.01 19.51 9.55
N SER A 45 10.75 20.47 8.99
CA SER A 45 10.20 21.77 8.61
C SER A 45 9.30 21.65 7.38
N TRP A 46 7.99 21.56 7.63
CA TRP A 46 6.97 21.34 6.60
C TRP A 46 6.59 22.60 5.82
N SER A 47 6.31 22.40 4.53
CA SER A 47 5.69 23.39 3.64
C SER A 47 4.53 22.76 2.88
N ALA A 48 3.36 23.39 2.92
CA ALA A 48 2.21 22.96 2.12
C ALA A 48 2.44 23.35 0.66
N VAL A 49 2.28 22.40 -0.26
CA VAL A 49 2.26 22.64 -1.72
C VAL A 49 0.84 22.64 -2.27
N ALA A 50 -0.09 21.99 -1.57
CA ALA A 50 -1.52 22.14 -1.77
C ALA A 50 -2.18 22.29 -0.39
N ASN A 51 -3.10 23.22 -0.23
CA ASN A 51 -3.88 23.43 1.00
C ASN A 51 -5.30 23.83 0.62
N ASP A 52 -6.30 23.38 1.38
CA ASP A 52 -7.71 23.57 1.04
C ASP A 52 -8.07 23.07 -0.38
N TYR A 53 -7.41 22.00 -0.85
CA TYR A 53 -7.47 21.59 -2.26
C TYR A 53 -8.71 20.75 -2.58
N GLU A 54 -9.46 21.12 -3.61
CA GLU A 54 -10.69 20.44 -4.04
C GLU A 54 -10.44 19.33 -5.08
N PRO A 55 -11.27 18.27 -5.12
CA PRO A 55 -12.60 18.17 -4.52
C PRO A 55 -12.66 17.37 -3.20
N GLY A 56 -11.53 17.08 -2.55
CA GLY A 56 -11.57 16.31 -1.30
C GLY A 56 -10.21 15.96 -0.73
N ALA A 57 -10.23 15.18 0.34
CA ALA A 57 -9.03 14.73 1.02
C ALA A 57 -8.08 13.96 0.08
N LEU A 58 -6.79 14.15 0.26
CA LEU A 58 -5.77 13.26 -0.30
C LEU A 58 -5.45 12.17 0.71
N LEU A 59 -5.49 10.93 0.24
CA LEU A 59 -5.47 9.73 1.06
C LEU A 59 -4.12 9.00 1.02
N SER A 60 -3.38 9.18 -0.07
CA SER A 60 -2.12 8.48 -0.28
C SER A 60 -1.18 9.29 -1.16
N ILE A 61 0.12 9.08 -0.93
CA ILE A 61 1.21 9.65 -1.71
C ILE A 61 2.27 8.58 -1.95
N TRP A 62 2.85 8.60 -3.15
CA TRP A 62 4.00 7.80 -3.54
C TRP A 62 4.95 8.67 -4.34
N SER A 63 6.26 8.41 -4.26
CA SER A 63 7.23 9.06 -5.13
C SER A 63 8.38 8.15 -5.51
N ASN A 64 8.99 8.47 -6.65
CA ASN A 64 10.25 7.90 -7.10
C ASN A 64 11.29 9.03 -7.23
N GLY A 65 12.07 9.25 -6.18
CA GLY A 65 12.87 10.46 -6.06
C GLY A 65 11.99 11.68 -5.73
N GLY A 66 12.62 12.84 -5.64
CA GLY A 66 11.91 14.10 -5.35
C GLY A 66 11.25 14.76 -6.56
N ASP A 67 11.33 14.14 -7.74
CA ASP A 67 10.94 14.73 -9.02
C ASP A 67 9.85 13.91 -9.74
N ASP A 68 9.28 12.87 -9.10
CA ASP A 68 8.16 12.08 -9.63
C ASP A 68 7.26 11.70 -8.45
N VAL A 69 6.20 12.48 -8.22
CA VAL A 69 5.36 12.37 -7.03
C VAL A 69 3.89 12.25 -7.43
N TRP A 70 3.22 11.24 -6.89
CA TRP A 70 1.83 10.95 -7.17
C TRP A 70 1.02 11.02 -5.88
N THR A 71 -0.09 11.73 -5.91
CA THR A 71 -1.07 11.73 -4.81
C THR A 71 -2.44 11.37 -5.32
N VAL A 72 -3.20 10.67 -4.48
CA VAL A 72 -4.58 10.28 -4.82
C VAL A 72 -5.52 10.53 -3.66
N GLY A 73 -6.80 10.70 -4.00
CA GLY A 73 -7.85 10.98 -3.04
C GLY A 73 -9.16 11.35 -3.71
N GLY A 74 -9.80 12.39 -3.17
CA GLY A 74 -10.99 13.02 -3.69
C GLY A 74 -12.17 12.87 -2.74
N GLU A 75 -13.37 12.88 -3.29
CA GLU A 75 -14.63 12.66 -2.58
C GLU A 75 -15.52 11.69 -3.37
N ALA A 76 -16.66 11.31 -2.78
CA ALA A 76 -17.60 10.40 -3.43
C ALA A 76 -18.01 10.91 -4.83
N GLY A 77 -17.71 10.11 -5.86
CA GLY A 77 -18.01 10.44 -7.25
C GLY A 77 -17.01 11.40 -7.94
N LYS A 78 -15.97 11.86 -7.24
CA LYS A 78 -14.95 12.77 -7.79
C LYS A 78 -13.54 12.31 -7.39
N PRO A 79 -12.87 11.48 -8.21
CA PRO A 79 -11.46 11.14 -7.97
C PRO A 79 -10.59 12.40 -7.96
N LEU A 80 -9.49 12.34 -7.23
CA LEU A 80 -8.41 13.30 -7.33
C LEU A 80 -7.10 12.54 -7.55
N VAL A 81 -6.38 12.91 -8.62
CA VAL A 81 -5.00 12.48 -8.87
C VAL A 81 -4.17 13.72 -9.19
N LEU A 82 -3.06 13.90 -8.46
CA LEU A 82 -2.07 14.94 -8.76
C LEU A 82 -0.72 14.27 -9.04
N HIS A 83 -0.04 14.72 -10.09
CA HIS A 83 1.30 14.25 -10.48
C HIS A 83 2.27 15.43 -10.54
N TYR A 84 3.40 15.33 -9.85
CA TYR A 84 4.53 16.25 -9.97
C TYR A 84 5.61 15.63 -10.85
N ASP A 85 5.98 16.31 -11.93
CA ASP A 85 6.96 15.83 -12.91
C ASP A 85 8.40 16.33 -12.66
N GLY A 86 8.66 16.90 -11.48
CA GLY A 86 9.94 17.52 -11.15
C GLY A 86 10.00 19.02 -11.46
N THR A 87 8.98 19.55 -12.14
CA THR A 87 8.87 20.97 -12.47
C THR A 87 7.50 21.55 -12.18
N THR A 88 6.43 20.82 -12.46
CA THR A 88 5.05 21.30 -12.32
C THR A 88 4.14 20.19 -11.83
N TRP A 89 3.05 20.59 -11.18
CA TRP A 89 1.96 19.70 -10.81
C TRP A 89 0.89 19.70 -11.89
N GLU A 90 0.38 18.51 -12.20
CA GLU A 90 -0.76 18.30 -13.09
C GLU A 90 -1.86 17.53 -12.35
N LYS A 91 -3.11 17.98 -12.53
CA LYS A 91 -4.29 17.23 -12.11
C LYS A 91 -4.71 16.29 -13.25
N MET A 92 -4.79 15.00 -12.96
CA MET A 92 -5.04 13.97 -13.96
C MET A 92 -6.41 13.31 -13.78
N ASP A 93 -7.03 12.90 -14.88
CA ASP A 93 -8.26 12.11 -14.89
C ASP A 93 -7.91 10.62 -15.04
N PRO A 94 -8.08 9.79 -14.00
CA PRO A 94 -7.78 8.36 -14.05
C PRO A 94 -8.83 7.54 -14.82
N GLY A 95 -9.91 8.17 -15.31
CA GLY A 95 -11.02 7.52 -16.01
C GLY A 95 -11.97 6.73 -15.09
N VAL A 96 -11.63 6.56 -13.81
CA VAL A 96 -12.53 5.99 -12.80
C VAL A 96 -13.36 7.11 -12.17
N GLY A 97 -14.65 6.88 -11.94
CA GLY A 97 -15.55 7.90 -11.38
C GLY A 97 -15.61 7.95 -9.85
N GLN A 98 -14.75 7.20 -9.14
CA GLN A 98 -14.87 6.96 -7.71
C GLN A 98 -13.70 7.55 -6.92
N GLN A 99 -13.89 7.78 -5.62
CA GLN A 99 -12.82 8.21 -4.72
C GLN A 99 -11.67 7.19 -4.74
N LEU A 100 -10.44 7.68 -4.79
CA LEU A 100 -9.23 6.85 -4.74
C LEU A 100 -8.63 6.85 -3.34
N TRP A 101 -8.18 5.70 -2.88
CA TRP A 101 -7.66 5.49 -1.52
C TRP A 101 -6.15 5.31 -1.46
N TRP A 102 -5.56 4.64 -2.46
CA TRP A 102 -4.12 4.37 -2.41
C TRP A 102 -3.46 4.42 -3.78
N VAL A 103 -2.21 4.87 -3.79
CA VAL A 103 -1.33 4.89 -4.96
C VAL A 103 -0.04 4.12 -4.68
N HIS A 104 0.44 3.40 -5.68
CA HIS A 104 1.75 2.79 -5.68
C HIS A 104 2.32 2.77 -7.09
N GLY A 105 3.57 3.20 -7.25
CA GLY A 105 4.24 3.23 -8.53
C GLY A 105 5.54 2.45 -8.52
N PHE A 106 6.13 2.31 -9.70
CA PHE A 106 7.44 1.71 -9.91
C PHE A 106 8.34 2.70 -10.62
N LYS A 107 9.63 2.68 -10.30
CA LYS A 107 10.62 3.51 -10.99
C LYS A 107 10.63 3.20 -12.48
N ASN A 108 10.38 4.21 -13.32
CA ASN A 108 10.23 4.07 -14.78
C ASN A 108 9.12 3.08 -15.22
N GLY A 109 8.19 2.76 -14.32
CA GLY A 109 7.16 1.75 -14.52
C GLY A 109 5.76 2.33 -14.41
N PRO A 110 4.74 1.45 -14.36
CA PRO A 110 3.37 1.89 -14.19
C PRO A 110 3.10 2.46 -12.79
N VAL A 111 2.04 3.25 -12.67
CA VAL A 111 1.47 3.70 -11.40
C VAL A 111 0.08 3.10 -11.26
N PHE A 112 -0.18 2.43 -10.15
CA PHE A 112 -1.46 1.82 -9.82
C PHE A 112 -2.19 2.68 -8.79
N VAL A 113 -3.49 2.88 -9.02
CA VAL A 113 -4.39 3.55 -8.08
C VAL A 113 -5.60 2.66 -7.82
N VAL A 114 -6.06 2.63 -6.57
CA VAL A 114 -7.21 1.82 -6.14
C VAL A 114 -8.18 2.64 -5.31
N GLY A 115 -9.47 2.26 -5.27
CA GLY A 115 -10.43 2.93 -4.42
C GLY A 115 -11.84 2.35 -4.35
N ASP A 116 -12.81 3.25 -4.20
CA ASP A 116 -14.24 2.95 -4.02
C ASP A 116 -14.81 2.14 -5.20
N GLY A 117 -15.79 1.28 -4.90
CA GLY A 117 -16.47 0.46 -5.91
C GLY A 117 -15.57 -0.57 -6.60
N GLY A 118 -14.44 -0.92 -5.98
CA GLY A 118 -13.43 -1.80 -6.54
C GLY A 118 -12.67 -1.16 -7.70
N ALA A 119 -12.60 0.18 -7.74
CA ALA A 119 -11.89 0.90 -8.79
C ALA A 119 -10.40 0.52 -8.77
N ILE A 120 -9.87 0.17 -9.95
CA ILE A 120 -8.45 -0.05 -10.20
C ILE A 120 -8.13 0.64 -11.53
N ALA A 121 -7.13 1.52 -11.52
CA ALA A 121 -6.59 2.11 -12.74
C ALA A 121 -5.05 2.05 -12.72
N ARG A 122 -4.47 1.92 -13.91
CA ARG A 122 -3.03 1.86 -14.14
C ARG A 122 -2.64 2.96 -15.10
N TYR A 123 -1.74 3.84 -14.69
CA TYR A 123 -1.07 4.78 -15.57
C TYR A 123 0.19 4.11 -16.14
N VAL A 124 0.27 3.99 -17.46
CA VAL A 124 1.41 3.40 -18.16
C VAL A 124 1.58 4.06 -19.52
N ASN A 125 2.82 4.34 -19.91
CA ASN A 125 3.16 4.95 -21.20
C ASN A 125 2.38 6.24 -21.54
N GLY A 126 2.11 7.09 -20.54
CA GLY A 126 1.41 8.35 -20.75
C GLY A 126 -0.13 8.25 -20.76
N THR A 127 -0.68 7.08 -20.47
CA THR A 127 -2.13 6.83 -20.57
C THR A 127 -2.68 6.06 -19.38
N TRP A 128 -3.92 6.36 -19.01
CA TRP A 128 -4.67 5.61 -18.01
C TRP A 128 -5.41 4.42 -18.63
N GLU A 129 -5.32 3.28 -17.96
CA GLU A 129 -6.02 2.04 -18.28
C GLU A 129 -6.88 1.64 -17.07
N ILE A 130 -8.19 1.49 -17.27
CA ILE A 130 -9.10 0.96 -16.24
C ILE A 130 -8.98 -0.56 -16.22
N MET A 131 -8.70 -1.15 -15.06
CA MET A 131 -8.52 -2.59 -14.89
C MET A 131 -9.78 -3.20 -14.26
N ASN A 132 -10.63 -3.82 -15.07
CA ASN A 132 -11.97 -4.32 -14.68
C ASN A 132 -12.15 -5.83 -14.92
N ASP A 133 -11.06 -6.56 -14.98
CA ASP A 133 -10.98 -8.00 -15.18
C ASP A 133 -11.32 -8.81 -13.92
N VAL A 134 -11.35 -8.16 -12.76
CA VAL A 134 -11.94 -8.67 -11.51
C VAL A 134 -13.19 -7.87 -11.13
N SER A 135 -14.30 -8.56 -10.85
CA SER A 135 -15.55 -7.93 -10.39
C SER A 135 -15.58 -7.87 -8.87
N LEU A 136 -15.68 -6.67 -8.28
CA LEU A 136 -15.67 -6.41 -6.82
C LEU A 136 -16.85 -5.50 -6.41
N PRO A 137 -18.11 -5.94 -6.59
CA PRO A 137 -19.28 -5.10 -6.38
C PRO A 137 -19.39 -4.63 -4.92
N GLY A 138 -19.47 -3.31 -4.72
CA GLY A 138 -19.66 -2.72 -3.39
C GLY A 138 -18.43 -2.79 -2.47
N THR A 139 -17.28 -3.20 -2.98
CA THR A 139 -16.01 -3.23 -2.24
C THR A 139 -15.30 -1.88 -2.34
N THR A 140 -14.58 -1.50 -1.30
CA THR A 140 -13.58 -0.43 -1.34
C THR A 140 -12.20 -1.08 -1.26
N LEU A 141 -11.32 -0.78 -2.20
CA LEU A 141 -9.90 -1.17 -2.12
C LEU A 141 -9.14 -0.04 -1.41
N TYR A 142 -8.66 -0.31 -0.20
CA TYR A 142 -8.01 0.69 0.65
C TYR A 142 -6.51 0.77 0.46
N GLY A 143 -5.87 -0.32 0.01
CA GLY A 143 -4.42 -0.39 -0.09
C GLY A 143 -3.97 -1.12 -1.35
N VAL A 144 -2.92 -0.61 -1.98
CA VAL A 144 -2.18 -1.25 -3.07
C VAL A 144 -0.68 -1.21 -2.78
N TRP A 145 0.03 -2.25 -3.16
CA TRP A 145 1.49 -2.37 -3.12
C TRP A 145 1.91 -3.45 -4.12
N GLY A 146 3.10 -3.35 -4.73
CA GLY A 146 3.65 -4.45 -5.50
C GLY A 146 5.15 -4.56 -5.36
N SER A 147 5.68 -5.77 -5.59
CA SER A 147 7.12 -6.01 -5.64
C SER A 147 7.70 -5.79 -7.04
N ALA A 148 6.85 -5.84 -8.06
CA ALA A 148 7.19 -5.57 -9.46
C ALA A 148 5.94 -5.09 -10.23
N PRO A 149 6.10 -4.46 -11.41
CA PRO A 149 4.97 -4.06 -12.26
C PRO A 149 3.98 -5.19 -12.64
N ASP A 150 4.43 -6.44 -12.57
CA ASP A 150 3.67 -7.67 -12.82
C ASP A 150 3.39 -8.49 -11.56
N ASP A 151 3.64 -7.94 -10.37
CA ASP A 151 3.36 -8.55 -9.07
C ASP A 151 2.80 -7.50 -8.12
N VAL A 152 1.49 -7.30 -8.16
CA VAL A 152 0.81 -6.23 -7.40
C VAL A 152 -0.34 -6.79 -6.58
N TRP A 153 -0.42 -6.39 -5.32
CA TRP A 153 -1.43 -6.78 -4.36
C TRP A 153 -2.33 -5.59 -4.06
N ALA A 154 -3.64 -5.85 -3.93
CA ALA A 154 -4.57 -4.86 -3.40
C ALA A 154 -5.51 -5.51 -2.39
N VAL A 155 -5.88 -4.73 -1.39
CA VAL A 155 -6.68 -5.18 -0.25
C VAL A 155 -7.81 -4.22 0.04
N GLY A 156 -8.91 -4.76 0.54
CA GLY A 156 -10.13 -4.00 0.69
C GLY A 156 -11.15 -4.64 1.61
N GLY A 157 -12.32 -4.01 1.65
CA GLY A 157 -13.47 -4.50 2.38
C GLY A 157 -14.71 -3.63 2.20
N VAL A 158 -15.62 -3.71 3.16
CA VAL A 158 -16.87 -2.96 3.18
C VAL A 158 -16.71 -1.66 3.96
N PHE A 159 -16.67 -0.54 3.24
CA PHE A 159 -16.72 0.78 3.87
C PHE A 159 -18.14 1.07 4.40
N LYS A 160 -19.17 0.81 3.57
CA LYS A 160 -20.61 1.00 3.86
C LYS A 160 -21.44 0.09 2.95
N THR A 161 -22.57 -0.44 3.42
CA THR A 161 -23.56 -1.11 2.56
C THR A 161 -23.98 -0.17 1.43
N PRO A 162 -23.87 -0.55 0.14
CA PRO A 162 -24.28 0.31 -0.97
C PRO A 162 -25.75 0.73 -0.83
N VAL A 163 -26.06 1.99 -1.14
CA VAL A 163 -27.43 2.36 -1.52
C VAL A 163 -27.64 1.81 -2.93
N GLY A 164 -28.14 0.58 -3.06
CA GLY A 164 -28.29 -0.05 -4.37
C GLY A 164 -28.37 -1.58 -4.45
N GLY A 165 -28.32 -2.31 -3.32
CA GLY A 165 -28.80 -3.70 -3.27
C GLY A 165 -27.85 -4.82 -3.74
N ALA A 166 -26.57 -4.54 -3.98
CA ALA A 166 -25.55 -5.59 -4.00
C ALA A 166 -25.01 -5.77 -2.57
N GLU A 167 -25.01 -7.00 -2.06
CA GLU A 167 -24.38 -7.33 -0.79
C GLU A 167 -22.87 -7.09 -0.95
N PRO A 168 -22.27 -6.20 -0.15
CA PRO A 168 -20.86 -5.88 -0.31
C PRO A 168 -20.02 -7.11 0.05
N GLU A 169 -18.97 -7.35 -0.73
CA GLU A 169 -18.02 -8.39 -0.40
C GLU A 169 -17.21 -7.98 0.82
N GLY A 170 -16.98 -8.92 1.74
CA GLY A 170 -16.21 -8.72 2.97
C GLY A 170 -14.74 -8.38 2.72
N ASP A 171 -13.85 -8.76 3.63
CA ASP A 171 -12.40 -8.71 3.40
C ASP A 171 -12.02 -9.22 1.99
N VAL A 172 -11.33 -8.39 1.22
CA VAL A 172 -10.89 -8.70 -0.14
C VAL A 172 -9.37 -8.65 -0.21
N VAL A 173 -8.77 -9.71 -0.77
CA VAL A 173 -7.38 -9.74 -1.21
C VAL A 173 -7.36 -10.10 -2.68
N ILE A 174 -6.74 -9.27 -3.50
CA ILE A 174 -6.53 -9.53 -4.93
C ILE A 174 -5.05 -9.38 -5.29
N HIS A 175 -4.64 -10.10 -6.32
CA HIS A 175 -3.27 -10.12 -6.83
C HIS A 175 -3.26 -10.04 -8.35
N TYR A 176 -2.39 -9.19 -8.88
CA TYR A 176 -2.10 -8.99 -10.29
C TYR A 176 -0.82 -9.74 -10.64
N ASP A 177 -0.92 -10.64 -11.61
CA ASP A 177 0.17 -11.51 -12.07
C ASP A 177 0.83 -11.04 -13.39
N GLY A 178 0.71 -9.74 -13.69
CA GLY A 178 1.17 -9.16 -14.96
C GLY A 178 0.20 -9.35 -16.12
N GLN A 179 -0.83 -10.17 -15.94
CA GLN A 179 -1.86 -10.41 -16.96
C GLN A 179 -3.23 -9.99 -16.45
N SER A 180 -3.59 -10.42 -15.24
CA SER A 180 -4.93 -10.20 -14.70
C SER A 180 -4.98 -10.14 -13.18
N TRP A 181 -5.96 -9.40 -12.65
CA TRP A 181 -6.30 -9.40 -11.23
C TRP A 181 -7.11 -10.63 -10.87
N LYS A 182 -6.73 -11.31 -9.79
CA LYS A 182 -7.41 -12.50 -9.26
C LYS A 182 -7.61 -12.39 -7.76
N ARG A 183 -8.75 -12.89 -7.27
CA ARG A 183 -8.94 -13.06 -5.82
C ARG A 183 -7.95 -14.09 -5.28
N VAL A 184 -7.42 -13.80 -4.11
CA VAL A 184 -6.50 -14.68 -3.39
C VAL A 184 -7.25 -15.35 -2.25
N SER A 185 -7.09 -16.67 -2.17
CA SER A 185 -7.63 -17.46 -1.07
C SER A 185 -6.75 -17.29 0.17
N VAL A 186 -7.36 -16.80 1.26
CA VAL A 186 -6.70 -16.62 2.55
C VAL A 186 -7.47 -17.46 3.58
N PRO A 187 -6.92 -18.60 4.03
CA PRO A 187 -7.67 -19.58 4.84
C PRO A 187 -8.31 -18.99 6.11
N TYR A 188 -7.61 -18.07 6.79
CA TYR A 188 -8.15 -17.39 7.97
C TYR A 188 -9.43 -16.61 7.64
N LEU A 189 -9.43 -15.87 6.51
CA LEU A 189 -10.53 -15.02 6.09
C LEU A 189 -11.74 -15.85 5.63
N GLU A 190 -11.50 -16.99 4.99
CA GLU A 190 -12.54 -17.91 4.53
C GLU A 190 -13.16 -18.74 5.66
N SER A 191 -12.41 -18.98 6.73
CA SER A 191 -12.86 -19.83 7.85
C SER A 191 -13.94 -19.19 8.73
N LYS A 192 -14.10 -17.87 8.67
CA LYS A 192 -15.04 -17.09 9.50
C LYS A 192 -16.33 -16.79 8.73
N PRO A 193 -17.48 -16.60 9.43
CA PRO A 193 -18.73 -16.22 8.77
C PRO A 193 -18.61 -14.83 8.14
N ALA A 194 -19.39 -14.58 7.08
CA ALA A 194 -19.42 -13.27 6.40
C ALA A 194 -19.76 -12.09 7.33
N SER A 195 -20.56 -12.33 8.38
CA SER A 195 -20.87 -11.32 9.41
C SER A 195 -19.67 -10.90 10.27
N ALA A 196 -18.56 -11.66 10.20
CA ALA A 196 -17.28 -11.35 10.82
C ALA A 196 -16.26 -10.80 9.79
N ALA A 197 -16.72 -10.27 8.66
CA ALA A 197 -15.89 -9.53 7.72
C ALA A 197 -15.09 -8.41 8.42
N LYS A 198 -13.85 -8.21 7.98
CA LYS A 198 -12.93 -7.17 8.45
C LYS A 198 -12.50 -6.34 7.26
N ASN A 199 -12.35 -5.03 7.43
CA ASN A 199 -11.66 -4.24 6.42
C ASN A 199 -10.16 -4.52 6.49
N LEU A 200 -9.54 -4.71 5.33
CA LEU A 200 -8.09 -4.80 5.16
C LEU A 200 -7.62 -3.45 4.62
N PHE A 201 -6.87 -2.69 5.42
CA PHE A 201 -6.57 -1.30 5.12
C PHE A 201 -5.30 -1.12 4.30
N LYS A 202 -4.27 -1.91 4.56
CA LYS A 202 -2.99 -1.76 3.87
C LYS A 202 -2.30 -3.09 3.64
N VAL A 203 -1.60 -3.14 2.52
CA VAL A 203 -0.67 -4.19 2.12
C VAL A 203 0.71 -3.58 1.89
N TRP A 204 1.74 -4.28 2.32
CA TRP A 204 3.16 -4.01 2.09
C TRP A 204 3.90 -5.33 2.07
N GLY A 205 5.06 -5.40 1.41
CA GLY A 205 5.88 -6.61 1.44
C GLY A 205 7.35 -6.31 1.17
N VAL A 206 8.18 -7.31 1.41
CA VAL A 206 9.60 -7.31 1.05
C VAL A 206 9.78 -7.86 -0.37
N SER A 207 8.92 -8.80 -0.76
CA SER A 207 8.94 -9.47 -2.07
C SER A 207 7.57 -10.07 -2.38
N SER A 208 7.41 -10.63 -3.58
CA SER A 208 6.22 -11.43 -3.96
C SER A 208 5.95 -12.64 -3.05
N LYS A 209 6.92 -13.02 -2.21
CA LYS A 209 6.88 -14.15 -1.29
C LYS A 209 6.95 -13.74 0.18
N ASP A 210 6.84 -12.46 0.48
CA ASP A 210 6.87 -11.95 1.84
C ASP A 210 5.99 -10.71 1.91
N VAL A 211 4.72 -10.91 2.27
CA VAL A 211 3.66 -9.90 2.18
C VAL A 211 2.89 -9.82 3.49
N PHE A 212 2.75 -8.60 3.99
CA PHE A 212 1.98 -8.25 5.18
C PHE A 212 0.72 -7.49 4.81
N ILE A 213 -0.39 -7.83 5.46
CA ILE A 213 -1.66 -7.11 5.36
C ILE A 213 -2.12 -6.76 6.77
N VAL A 214 -2.55 -5.51 6.97
CA VAL A 214 -3.14 -5.05 8.24
C VAL A 214 -4.56 -4.51 8.05
N GLY A 215 -5.35 -4.54 9.12
CA GLY A 215 -6.75 -4.15 9.04
C GLY A 215 -7.45 -3.95 10.38
N ASP A 216 -8.78 -4.09 10.33
CA ASP A 216 -9.66 -3.91 11.48
C ASP A 216 -9.29 -4.78 12.69
N SER A 217 -9.46 -4.20 13.89
CA SER A 217 -9.33 -4.92 15.17
C SER A 217 -7.97 -5.59 15.37
N GLY A 218 -6.88 -4.93 14.97
CA GLY A 218 -5.51 -5.40 15.16
C GLY A 218 -5.13 -6.54 14.23
N LEU A 219 -5.92 -6.80 13.18
CA LEU A 219 -5.65 -7.89 12.25
C LEU A 219 -4.32 -7.64 11.54
N ALA A 220 -3.43 -8.62 11.61
CA ALA A 220 -2.26 -8.75 10.74
C ALA A 220 -2.26 -10.14 10.09
N LEU A 221 -1.99 -10.18 8.78
CA LEU A 221 -1.79 -11.39 8.00
C LEU A 221 -0.40 -11.33 7.37
N HIS A 222 0.26 -12.48 7.27
CA HIS A 222 1.58 -12.60 6.66
C HIS A 222 1.59 -13.79 5.70
N TYR A 223 2.01 -13.56 4.46
CA TYR A 223 2.32 -14.56 3.45
C TYR A 223 3.81 -14.83 3.38
N ASP A 224 4.24 -16.07 3.62
CA ASP A 224 5.65 -16.50 3.57
C ASP A 224 6.10 -17.07 2.21
N GLY A 225 5.33 -16.82 1.15
CA GLY A 225 5.61 -17.37 -0.18
C GLY A 225 5.03 -18.77 -0.40
N SER A 226 4.45 -19.36 0.64
CA SER A 226 3.76 -20.65 0.56
C SER A 226 2.36 -20.63 1.18
N SER A 227 2.18 -19.91 2.29
CA SER A 227 0.95 -19.90 3.05
C SER A 227 0.68 -18.57 3.73
N TRP A 228 -0.60 -18.26 3.88
CA TRP A 228 -1.05 -17.13 4.69
C TRP A 228 -1.26 -17.57 6.13
N ARG A 229 -0.75 -16.79 7.08
CA ARG A 229 -1.02 -16.93 8.50
C ARG A 229 -1.55 -15.63 9.09
N LYS A 230 -2.43 -15.75 10.07
CA LYS A 230 -2.77 -14.64 10.95
C LYS A 230 -1.71 -14.52 12.02
N GLU A 231 -1.17 -13.32 12.17
CA GLU A 231 -0.24 -12.98 13.23
C GLU A 231 -0.98 -12.41 14.44
N ASP A 232 -0.44 -12.66 15.63
CA ASP A 232 -0.90 -12.03 16.86
C ASP A 232 -0.13 -10.73 17.08
N THR A 233 -0.84 -9.61 17.02
CA THR A 233 -0.27 -8.28 17.24
C THR A 233 -0.32 -7.86 18.71
N GLY A 234 -1.04 -8.58 19.56
CA GLY A 234 -1.41 -8.14 20.90
C GLY A 234 -2.48 -7.04 20.94
N VAL A 235 -2.84 -6.47 19.79
CA VAL A 235 -3.81 -5.36 19.68
C VAL A 235 -5.23 -5.91 19.52
N THR A 236 -6.16 -5.43 20.33
CA THR A 236 -7.57 -5.84 20.24
C THR A 236 -8.50 -4.65 20.10
N GLY A 237 -9.47 -4.77 19.19
CA GLY A 237 -10.57 -3.78 19.04
C GLY A 237 -10.19 -2.45 18.39
N VAL A 238 -8.92 -2.22 18.05
CA VAL A 238 -8.42 -1.00 17.38
C VAL A 238 -7.88 -1.37 16.00
N PRO A 239 -8.17 -0.61 14.93
CA PRO A 239 -7.63 -0.90 13.59
C PRO A 239 -6.16 -0.54 13.47
N LEU A 240 -5.45 -1.28 12.61
CA LEU A 240 -4.15 -0.91 12.07
C LEU A 240 -4.37 -0.44 10.62
N PHE A 241 -4.08 0.84 10.32
CA PHE A 241 -4.39 1.43 9.02
C PHE A 241 -3.26 1.27 8.01
N THR A 242 -2.01 1.39 8.44
CA THR A 242 -0.87 1.37 7.54
C THR A 242 0.21 0.43 8.07
N VAL A 243 0.91 -0.23 7.15
CA VAL A 243 2.06 -1.09 7.39
C VAL A 243 3.19 -0.69 6.45
N SER A 244 4.42 -0.68 6.96
CA SER A 244 5.66 -0.37 6.23
C SER A 244 6.83 -1.03 6.94
N GLY A 245 7.89 -1.41 6.23
CA GLY A 245 9.03 -2.11 6.83
C GLY A 245 10.33 -1.87 6.09
N ARG A 246 11.42 -2.39 6.66
CA ARG A 246 12.77 -2.35 6.10
C ARG A 246 13.24 -3.71 5.57
N SER A 247 12.71 -4.79 6.14
CA SER A 247 13.05 -6.17 5.84
C SER A 247 11.98 -7.12 6.39
N ALA A 248 12.15 -8.43 6.15
CA ALA A 248 11.22 -9.48 6.59
C ALA A 248 11.07 -9.58 8.12
N ASP A 249 12.04 -9.01 8.83
CA ASP A 249 12.19 -9.03 10.28
C ASP A 249 12.19 -7.62 10.90
N ASP A 250 11.80 -6.61 10.14
CA ASP A 250 11.70 -5.22 10.62
C ASP A 250 10.51 -4.52 9.96
N VAL A 251 9.31 -4.78 10.48
CA VAL A 251 8.05 -4.27 9.93
C VAL A 251 7.25 -3.56 11.00
N TYR A 252 6.68 -2.41 10.67
CA TYR A 252 5.89 -1.60 11.57
C TYR A 252 4.46 -1.46 11.05
N ALA A 253 3.50 -1.50 11.95
CA ALA A 253 2.12 -1.17 11.65
C ALA A 253 1.57 -0.14 12.64
N ILE A 254 0.79 0.81 12.14
CA ILE A 254 0.25 1.91 12.93
C ILE A 254 -1.25 2.03 12.73
N GLY A 255 -1.94 2.47 13.77
CA GLY A 255 -3.36 2.82 13.70
C GLY A 255 -3.89 3.41 15.01
N GLY A 256 -5.21 3.48 15.14
CA GLY A 256 -5.84 4.09 16.31
C GLY A 256 -7.10 4.87 15.99
N PHE A 257 -8.12 4.72 16.85
CA PHE A 257 -9.26 5.66 16.90
C PHE A 257 -9.48 6.22 18.31
N SER A 258 -9.27 5.39 19.33
CA SER A 258 -9.44 5.73 20.74
C SER A 258 -8.12 5.86 21.49
N GLY A 259 -7.01 5.86 20.75
CA GLY A 259 -5.65 5.83 21.25
C GLY A 259 -4.69 5.40 20.13
N PRO A 260 -3.49 5.98 20.07
CA PRO A 260 -2.48 5.59 19.09
C PRO A 260 -1.97 4.17 19.38
N VAL A 261 -1.74 3.40 18.33
CA VAL A 261 -1.13 2.08 18.40
C VAL A 261 -0.01 2.01 17.36
N LEU A 262 1.18 1.60 17.80
CA LEU A 262 2.32 1.26 16.96
C LEU A 262 2.80 -0.13 17.37
N VAL A 263 2.87 -1.06 16.43
CA VAL A 263 3.42 -2.40 16.65
C VAL A 263 4.59 -2.65 15.72
N HIS A 264 5.57 -3.41 16.19
CA HIS A 264 6.80 -3.77 15.47
C HIS A 264 6.99 -5.28 15.43
N TRP A 265 7.21 -5.80 14.23
CA TRP A 265 7.54 -7.18 13.94
C TRP A 265 9.05 -7.34 13.84
N ASP A 266 9.59 -8.25 14.65
CA ASP A 266 11.03 -8.55 14.73
C ASP A 266 11.46 -9.81 13.95
N GLY A 267 10.59 -10.31 13.06
CA GLY A 267 10.77 -11.59 12.36
C GLY A 267 10.13 -12.79 13.07
N ASN A 268 9.70 -12.63 14.32
CA ASN A 268 9.11 -13.71 15.12
C ASN A 268 7.82 -13.31 15.82
N VAL A 269 7.78 -12.11 16.40
CA VAL A 269 6.63 -11.61 17.17
C VAL A 269 6.38 -10.14 16.90
N TRP A 270 5.11 -9.74 16.99
CA TRP A 270 4.74 -8.34 17.06
C TRP A 270 4.81 -7.86 18.51
N THR A 271 5.43 -6.70 18.72
CA THR A 271 5.51 -6.02 20.02
C THR A 271 4.98 -4.60 19.88
N GLU A 272 4.11 -4.19 20.81
CA GLU A 272 3.67 -2.79 20.89
C GLU A 272 4.81 -1.88 21.34
N LEU A 273 5.02 -0.79 20.61
CA LEU A 273 6.00 0.24 20.91
C LEU A 273 5.31 1.49 21.46
N GLU A 274 5.96 2.15 22.40
CA GLU A 274 5.52 3.46 22.89
C GLU A 274 5.67 4.52 21.79
N VAL A 275 4.61 5.29 21.61
CA VAL A 275 4.60 6.51 20.79
C VAL A 275 4.79 7.74 21.70
N PRO A 276 5.15 8.91 21.17
CA PRO A 276 5.21 10.14 21.97
C PRO A 276 3.90 10.45 22.69
N ASP A 277 3.98 11.04 23.89
CA ASP A 277 2.81 11.43 24.69
C ASP A 277 1.89 12.43 23.95
N GLU A 278 2.45 13.19 23.01
CA GLU A 278 1.76 14.15 22.17
C GLU A 278 1.01 13.51 20.99
N ALA A 279 1.17 12.20 20.76
CA ALA A 279 0.51 11.52 19.64
C ALA A 279 -1.02 11.58 19.76
N PRO A 280 -1.75 11.93 18.69
CA PRO A 280 -3.20 11.97 18.70
C PRO A 280 -3.81 10.57 18.79
N GLN A 281 -5.10 10.50 19.13
CA GLN A 281 -5.83 9.22 19.19
C GLN A 281 -5.93 8.51 17.85
N ILE A 282 -5.81 9.26 16.74
CA ILE A 282 -5.91 8.76 15.37
C ILE A 282 -4.55 8.92 14.70
N MET A 283 -3.89 7.78 14.49
CA MET A 283 -2.64 7.64 13.75
C MET A 283 -2.94 6.94 12.43
N GLN A 284 -2.35 7.37 11.32
CA GLN A 284 -2.77 6.91 9.99
C GLN A 284 -1.60 6.58 9.07
N GLY A 285 -0.56 7.41 9.04
CA GLY A 285 0.59 7.21 8.18
C GLY A 285 1.77 6.61 8.92
N ILE A 286 2.47 5.69 8.27
CA ILE A 286 3.81 5.24 8.64
C ILE A 286 4.63 5.00 7.38
N TRP A 287 5.87 5.43 7.39
CA TRP A 287 6.84 5.14 6.35
C TRP A 287 8.21 4.84 6.95
N THR A 288 8.82 3.78 6.45
CA THR A 288 10.23 3.48 6.64
C THR A 288 10.74 2.70 5.43
N ALA A 289 12.06 2.63 5.31
CA ALA A 289 12.76 1.95 4.23
C ALA A 289 14.13 1.47 4.76
N PRO A 290 14.83 0.57 4.04
CA PRO A 290 16.19 0.15 4.43
C PRO A 290 17.09 1.34 4.77
N ASN A 291 17.74 1.32 5.95
CA ASN A 291 18.59 2.40 6.46
C ASN A 291 17.90 3.73 6.82
N HIS A 292 16.56 3.83 6.80
CA HIS A 292 15.82 5.03 7.20
C HIS A 292 15.22 4.93 8.61
N SER A 293 15.02 6.08 9.26
CA SER A 293 14.16 6.19 10.44
C SER A 293 12.72 5.74 10.17
N VAL A 294 11.93 5.57 11.22
CA VAL A 294 10.48 5.42 11.09
C VAL A 294 9.84 6.79 11.17
N TYR A 295 8.99 7.13 10.22
CA TYR A 295 8.22 8.38 10.21
C TYR A 295 6.75 8.04 10.35
N ILE A 296 6.07 8.73 11.25
CA ILE A 296 4.66 8.49 11.55
C ILE A 296 3.85 9.78 11.40
N SER A 297 2.57 9.65 11.06
CA SER A 297 1.64 10.77 10.97
C SER A 297 0.25 10.43 11.50
N GLY A 298 -0.50 11.46 11.88
CA GLY A 298 -1.86 11.32 12.40
C GLY A 298 -2.69 12.59 12.23
N HIS A 299 -3.75 12.68 13.03
CA HIS A 299 -4.64 13.84 13.06
C HIS A 299 -3.94 15.15 13.48
N SER A 300 -4.54 16.28 13.11
CA SER A 300 -4.09 17.63 13.49
C SER A 300 -2.63 17.91 13.10
N GLY A 301 -2.23 17.48 11.91
CA GLY A 301 -0.88 17.71 11.37
C GLY A 301 0.23 17.00 12.14
N PHE A 302 -0.08 16.03 13.02
CA PHE A 302 0.93 15.35 13.81
C PHE A 302 1.92 14.59 12.92
N THR A 303 3.22 14.80 13.17
CA THR A 303 4.30 14.02 12.58
C THR A 303 5.39 13.77 13.62
N ALA A 304 6.01 12.59 13.57
CA ALA A 304 7.16 12.28 14.40
C ALA A 304 8.11 11.32 13.67
N ARG A 305 9.39 11.35 14.07
CA ARG A 305 10.46 10.49 13.58
C ARG A 305 11.03 9.68 14.75
N LEU A 306 11.08 8.36 14.60
CA LEU A 306 11.87 7.48 15.46
C LEU A 306 13.24 7.29 14.84
N ASP A 307 14.26 7.86 15.48
CA ASP A 307 15.64 7.72 15.03
C ASP A 307 16.16 6.28 15.22
N LYS A 308 17.34 5.98 14.65
CA LYS A 308 17.98 4.66 14.75
C LYS A 308 18.41 4.28 16.17
N ASN A 309 18.44 5.23 17.10
CA ASN A 309 18.77 5.01 18.50
C ASN A 309 17.51 4.76 19.35
N GLY A 310 16.32 4.77 18.74
CA GLY A 310 15.05 4.61 19.45
C GLY A 310 14.56 5.89 20.13
N THR A 311 14.99 7.06 19.65
CA THR A 311 14.56 8.37 20.18
C THR A 311 13.54 9.01 19.25
N TRP A 312 12.44 9.50 19.84
CA TRP A 312 11.42 10.25 19.13
C TRP A 312 11.79 11.72 18.97
N GLU A 313 11.63 12.24 17.76
CA GLU A 313 11.68 13.65 17.41
C GLU A 313 10.33 14.08 16.83
N LEU A 314 9.71 15.08 17.45
CA LEU A 314 8.42 15.62 17.00
C LEU A 314 8.62 16.63 15.86
N GLY A 315 7.77 16.53 14.84
CA GLY A 315 7.62 17.59 13.85
C GLY A 315 6.75 18.74 14.39
N PRO A 316 6.93 19.97 13.88
CA PRO A 316 6.03 21.06 14.19
C PRO A 316 4.64 20.79 13.61
N GLN A 317 3.60 21.17 14.35
CA GLN A 317 2.26 21.23 13.77
C GLN A 317 2.22 22.33 12.71
N PHE A 318 1.81 21.98 11.48
CA PHE A 318 1.73 22.91 10.34
C PHE A 318 0.34 22.97 9.70
N THR A 319 -0.60 22.15 10.16
CA THR A 319 -1.98 22.09 9.68
C THR A 319 -2.92 21.55 10.77
N GLU A 320 -4.22 21.74 10.58
CA GLU A 320 -5.28 21.12 11.39
C GLU A 320 -5.83 19.83 10.76
N TYR A 321 -5.48 19.54 9.50
CA TYR A 321 -5.93 18.34 8.81
C TYR A 321 -5.36 17.05 9.40
N GLY A 322 -6.05 15.94 9.16
CA GLY A 322 -5.46 14.61 9.30
C GLY A 322 -4.46 14.33 8.19
N LEU A 323 -3.30 13.75 8.55
CA LEU A 323 -2.28 13.30 7.62
C LEU A 323 -2.39 11.79 7.43
N HIS A 324 -3.05 11.40 6.35
CA HIS A 324 -3.40 10.02 6.01
C HIS A 324 -2.19 9.17 5.61
N ALA A 325 -1.20 9.81 4.98
CA ALA A 325 0.01 9.14 4.53
C ALA A 325 1.24 10.04 4.70
N VAL A 326 2.38 9.40 4.96
CA VAL A 326 3.72 9.98 4.85
C VAL A 326 4.57 9.11 3.93
N TRP A 327 5.51 9.72 3.21
CA TRP A 327 6.37 9.02 2.26
C TRP A 327 7.71 9.72 2.10
N GLY A 328 8.81 9.01 2.32
CA GLY A 328 10.15 9.53 2.06
C GLY A 328 10.55 9.33 0.60
N ASP A 329 11.07 10.38 -0.05
CA ASP A 329 11.31 10.36 -1.49
C ASP A 329 12.68 9.79 -1.90
N GLY A 330 13.54 9.44 -0.95
CA GLY A 330 14.92 9.00 -1.20
C GLY A 330 15.86 10.08 -1.76
N ALA A 331 15.39 11.33 -1.85
CA ALA A 331 16.13 12.51 -2.29
C ALA A 331 16.21 13.59 -1.18
N GLY A 332 15.95 13.20 0.08
CA GLY A 332 15.99 14.05 1.27
C GLY A 332 14.70 14.81 1.54
N GLY A 333 13.61 14.52 0.82
CA GLY A 333 12.27 15.03 1.08
C GLY A 333 11.41 14.00 1.82
N LEU A 334 10.57 14.50 2.73
CA LEU A 334 9.48 13.72 3.34
C LEU A 334 8.17 14.37 2.94
N TRP A 335 7.30 13.60 2.32
CA TRP A 335 5.98 14.02 1.87
C TRP A 335 4.90 13.61 2.86
N ALA A 336 3.82 14.40 2.90
CA ALA A 336 2.58 14.06 3.57
C ALA A 336 1.39 14.36 2.67
N ALA A 337 0.38 13.48 2.69
CA ALA A 337 -0.91 13.68 2.08
C ALA A 337 -2.01 13.54 3.14
N GLY A 338 -3.00 14.43 3.07
CA GLY A 338 -4.03 14.51 4.09
C GLY A 338 -5.27 15.28 3.65
N GLY A 339 -6.12 15.60 4.63
CA GLY A 339 -7.32 16.41 4.43
C GLY A 339 -8.48 15.94 5.30
N ASP A 340 -9.67 16.40 4.96
CA ASP A 340 -10.90 16.03 5.66
C ASP A 340 -11.54 14.76 5.08
N ILE A 341 -11.49 13.65 5.82
CA ILE A 341 -12.34 12.48 5.56
C ILE A 341 -13.64 12.65 6.34
N ALA A 342 -14.77 12.70 5.63
CA ALA A 342 -16.04 13.05 6.25
C ALA A 342 -16.51 12.10 7.37
N THR A 343 -16.89 12.71 8.49
CA THR A 343 -18.31 12.64 8.86
C THR A 343 -18.81 14.07 9.14
N PHE A 344 -19.78 14.56 8.34
CA PHE A 344 -20.65 15.74 8.60
C PHE A 344 -20.25 17.17 8.16
N GLN A 345 -19.23 17.41 7.32
CA GLN A 345 -19.02 18.73 6.70
C GLN A 345 -19.19 18.70 5.17
N THR A 346 -19.54 19.85 4.57
CA THR A 346 -19.92 19.96 3.15
C THR A 346 -18.77 20.32 2.21
N ASP A 347 -17.60 20.65 2.75
CA ASP A 347 -16.49 21.25 1.99
C ASP A 347 -15.23 20.38 2.22
N TYR A 348 -15.12 19.25 1.52
CA TYR A 348 -13.95 18.39 1.65
C TYR A 348 -12.77 18.99 0.92
N THR A 349 -11.65 19.09 1.63
CA THR A 349 -10.41 19.62 1.08
C THR A 349 -9.23 18.77 1.48
N GLY A 350 -8.20 18.79 0.62
CA GLY A 350 -6.97 18.04 0.77
C GLY A 350 -5.76 18.93 1.05
N ILE A 351 -4.72 18.31 1.61
CA ILE A 351 -3.40 18.91 1.79
C ILE A 351 -2.33 17.98 1.22
N VAL A 352 -1.34 18.57 0.55
CA VAL A 352 -0.04 17.94 0.28
C VAL A 352 1.03 18.83 0.88
N ALA A 353 1.95 18.25 1.62
CA ALA A 353 3.08 18.96 2.19
C ALA A 353 4.40 18.21 1.99
N ILE A 354 5.50 18.95 1.99
CA ILE A 354 6.86 18.42 1.95
C ILE A 354 7.73 19.10 3.02
N ALA A 355 8.54 18.28 3.71
CA ALA A 355 9.66 18.70 4.54
C ALA A 355 10.99 18.36 3.87
N GLY A 356 12.05 19.10 4.24
CA GLY A 356 13.43 18.88 3.76
C GLY A 356 13.76 19.49 2.39
N ARG A 357 12.75 19.85 1.57
CA ARG A 357 12.92 20.52 0.27
C ARG A 357 11.77 21.48 -0.02
N THR A 358 11.94 22.29 -1.07
CA THR A 358 10.91 23.18 -1.60
C THR A 358 10.50 22.75 -3.00
N VAL A 359 9.19 22.73 -3.24
CA VAL A 359 8.55 22.36 -4.51
C VAL A 359 7.51 23.42 -4.84
N PRO A 360 7.26 23.76 -6.12
CA PRO A 360 6.19 24.69 -6.48
C PRO A 360 4.82 24.22 -5.98
N PRO A 361 3.89 25.14 -5.70
CA PRO A 361 2.54 24.79 -5.30
C PRO A 361 1.77 24.12 -6.44
N VAL A 362 0.75 23.36 -6.07
CA VAL A 362 -0.25 22.81 -6.99
C VAL A 362 -1.08 23.98 -7.57
N PRO A 363 -1.29 24.03 -8.90
CA PRO A 363 -2.08 25.08 -9.56
C PRO A 363 -3.53 25.22 -9.12
#